data_AF-A0A924Z2Q0-F1
#
_entry.id   AF-A0A924Z2Q0-F1
#
_cell.length_a   1.000
_cell.length_b   1.000
_cell.length_c   1.000
_cell.angle_alpha   90.00
_cell.angle_beta   90.00
_cell.angle_gamma   90.00
#
_symmetry.space_group_name_H-M   'P 1'
#
loop_
_entity.id
_entity.type
_entity.pdbx_description
1 polymer ?
#
loop_
_entity_poly.entity_id
_entity_poly.type
_entity_poly.pdbx_seq_one_letter_code
_entity_poly.pdbx_strand_id
1 'polypeptide(L)'
;MMVSSKFLQRSFTWVCLGVLSFLMVIGSATILQARNFGSVQLLMGAPSSATKDPANKNDFLITRRQYALSYNNEKGTPNWVSWQLNASWLGSVDRCGGFSPDPLLPKDFNIVKPNEYTGSGFSRGT
;
A
#
# COMPACT_ATOMS: atom_id res chain seq x y z
N MET A 1 43.26 5.45 48.42
CA MET A 1 41.88 4.96 48.30
C MET A 1 41.71 4.35 46.91
N MET A 2 41.97 3.05 46.75
CA MET A 2 41.94 2.35 45.46
C MET A 2 40.55 1.73 45.23
N VAL A 3 39.83 2.21 44.23
CA VAL A 3 38.58 1.58 43.77
C VAL A 3 38.94 0.28 43.03
N SER A 4 38.28 -0.81 43.41
CA SER A 4 38.55 -2.16 42.88
C SER A 4 38.25 -2.26 41.37
N SER A 5 39.24 -2.69 40.58
CA SER A 5 39.17 -2.86 39.12
C SER A 5 38.03 -3.78 38.66
N LYS A 6 37.62 -4.73 39.52
CA LYS A 6 36.51 -5.64 39.26
C LYS A 6 35.14 -4.95 39.23
N PHE A 7 35.02 -3.79 39.90
CA PHE A 7 33.79 -3.00 39.90
C PHE A 7 33.63 -2.21 38.60
N LEU A 8 34.71 -1.60 38.09
CA LEU A 8 34.72 -0.88 36.80
C LEU A 8 34.46 -1.81 35.61
N GLN A 9 35.01 -3.02 35.63
CA GLN A 9 34.85 -3.97 34.54
C GLN A 9 33.42 -4.51 34.42
N ARG A 10 32.72 -4.62 35.56
CA ARG A 10 31.33 -5.05 35.63
C ARG A 10 30.38 -3.93 35.19
N SER A 11 30.62 -2.67 35.57
CA SER A 11 29.83 -1.54 35.07
C SER A 11 30.03 -1.29 33.56
N PHE A 12 31.24 -1.51 33.04
CA PHE A 12 31.51 -1.39 31.60
C PHE A 12 30.76 -2.43 30.76
N THR A 13 30.67 -3.68 31.21
CA THR A 13 29.93 -4.74 30.48
C THR A 13 28.42 -4.49 30.44
N TRP A 14 27.82 -4.00 31.53
CA TRP A 14 26.40 -3.63 31.54
C TRP A 14 26.09 -2.43 30.62
N VAL A 15 27.01 -1.46 30.53
CA VAL A 15 26.88 -0.33 29.58
C VAL A 15 26.99 -0.82 28.13
N CYS A 16 27.93 -1.70 27.81
CA CYS A 16 28.06 -2.27 26.46
C CYS A 16 26.82 -3.09 26.04
N LEU A 17 26.27 -3.91 26.93
CA LEU A 17 25.04 -4.68 26.67
C LEU A 17 23.80 -3.76 26.51
N GLY A 18 23.73 -2.68 27.27
CA GLY A 18 22.68 -1.66 27.13
C GLY A 18 22.77 -0.90 25.81
N VAL A 19 23.97 -0.50 25.40
CA VAL A 19 24.19 0.19 24.12
C VAL A 19 23.93 -0.74 22.93
N LEU A 20 24.33 -2.02 23.02
CA LEU A 20 24.12 -2.99 21.95
C LEU A 20 22.62 -3.32 21.78
N SER A 21 21.87 -3.46 22.88
CA SER A 21 20.42 -3.66 22.82
C SER A 21 19.68 -2.42 22.30
N PHE A 22 20.11 -1.21 22.67
CA PHE A 22 19.56 0.04 22.14
C PHE A 22 19.84 0.21 20.63
N LEU A 23 21.05 -0.15 20.16
CA LEU A 23 21.39 -0.17 18.74
C LEU A 23 20.60 -1.23 17.95
N MET A 24 20.30 -2.39 18.54
CA MET A 24 19.48 -3.43 17.92
C MET A 24 18.00 -3.01 17.78
N VAL A 25 17.48 -2.28 18.78
CA VAL A 25 16.11 -1.71 18.76
C VAL A 25 16.01 -0.59 17.73
N ILE A 26 17.01 0.29 17.63
CA ILE A 26 17.05 1.33 16.58
C ILE A 26 17.22 0.73 15.18
N GLY A 27 18.03 -0.33 15.03
CA GLY A 27 18.20 -1.05 13.77
C GLY A 27 16.92 -1.75 13.29
N SER A 28 16.09 -2.23 14.22
CA SER A 28 14.78 -2.83 13.91
C SER A 28 13.74 -1.78 13.52
N ALA A 29 13.81 -0.57 14.11
CA ALA A 29 12.88 0.53 13.86
C ALA A 29 13.12 1.28 12.54
N THR A 30 14.21 0.98 11.81
CA THR A 30 14.63 1.73 10.61
C THR A 30 14.70 0.91 9.33
N ILE A 31 14.02 -0.23 9.26
CA ILE A 31 13.72 -0.85 7.98
C ILE A 31 12.38 -0.33 7.47
N LEU A 32 12.36 0.93 7.02
CA LEU A 32 11.39 1.34 6.00
C LEU A 32 11.75 0.55 4.73
N GLN A 33 11.35 -0.73 4.66
CA GLN A 33 11.39 -1.44 3.40
C GLN A 33 10.49 -0.65 2.46
N ALA A 34 11.09 -0.04 1.42
CA ALA A 34 10.32 0.44 0.29
C ALA A 34 9.48 -0.75 -0.18
N ARG A 35 8.17 -0.67 0.04
CA ARG A 35 7.28 -1.79 -0.22
C ARG A 35 7.37 -2.12 -1.70
N ASN A 36 7.87 -3.31 -2.01
CA ASN A 36 7.93 -3.76 -3.40
C ASN A 36 6.53 -4.19 -3.85
N PHE A 37 5.87 -3.34 -4.63
CA PHE A 37 4.55 -3.61 -5.17
C PHE A 37 4.55 -4.47 -6.43
N GLY A 38 5.73 -4.69 -7.06
CA GLY A 38 5.85 -5.38 -8.34
C GLY A 38 5.06 -4.72 -9.48
N SER A 39 4.81 -3.40 -9.39
CA SER A 39 3.99 -2.64 -10.34
C SER A 39 4.64 -1.31 -10.69
N VAL A 40 4.83 -1.05 -11.99
CA VAL A 40 5.31 0.25 -12.50
C VAL A 40 4.37 1.40 -12.13
N GLN A 41 3.10 1.07 -11.90
CA GLN A 41 2.06 2.04 -11.54
C GLN A 41 2.23 2.60 -10.12
N LEU A 42 3.10 1.99 -9.31
CA LEU A 42 3.40 2.40 -7.93
C LEU A 42 4.88 2.73 -7.75
N LEU A 43 5.54 3.20 -8.82
CA LEU A 43 6.96 3.62 -8.77
C LEU A 43 7.22 4.70 -7.72
N MET A 44 6.27 5.62 -7.54
CA MET A 44 6.33 6.69 -6.54
C MET A 44 5.83 6.26 -5.15
N GLY A 45 5.54 4.97 -4.96
CA GLY A 45 4.91 4.43 -3.76
C GLY A 45 3.38 4.47 -3.81
N ALA A 46 2.75 3.98 -2.73
CA ALA A 46 1.31 4.06 -2.53
C ALA A 46 0.98 5.30 -1.65
N PRO A 47 -0.03 6.11 -2.01
CA PRO A 47 -0.46 7.25 -1.19
C PRO A 47 -1.00 6.89 0.19
N SER A 48 -1.43 5.63 0.40
CA SER A 48 -1.93 5.11 1.67
C SER A 48 -1.28 3.77 2.01
N SER A 49 -1.61 3.23 3.19
CA SER A 49 -1.16 1.92 3.67
C SER A 49 -1.90 0.74 3.00
N ALA A 50 -2.43 0.90 1.78
CA ALA A 50 -3.33 -0.05 1.13
C ALA A 50 -2.72 -1.44 0.94
N THR A 51 -3.37 -2.52 1.37
CA THR A 51 -2.84 -3.89 1.28
C THR A 51 -3.67 -4.80 0.38
N LYS A 52 -3.06 -5.85 -0.17
CA LYS A 52 -3.79 -6.90 -0.92
C LYS A 52 -4.57 -7.85 0.00
N ASP A 53 -4.64 -7.54 1.28
CA ASP A 53 -5.35 -8.32 2.29
C ASP A 53 -6.84 -7.93 2.25
N PRO A 54 -7.76 -8.86 1.95
CA PRO A 54 -9.20 -8.59 1.97
C PRO A 54 -9.74 -8.11 3.32
N ALA A 55 -9.01 -8.28 4.43
CA ALA A 55 -9.37 -7.70 5.72
C ALA A 55 -9.30 -6.15 5.70
N ASN A 56 -8.46 -5.58 4.84
CA ASN A 56 -8.33 -4.13 4.66
C ASN A 56 -9.38 -3.60 3.64
N LYS A 57 -10.66 -3.86 3.91
CA LYS A 57 -11.77 -3.63 2.96
C LYS A 57 -11.88 -2.19 2.44
N ASN A 58 -11.56 -1.21 3.28
CA ASN A 58 -11.70 0.21 2.93
C ASN A 58 -10.40 0.85 2.39
N ASP A 59 -9.31 0.08 2.29
CA ASP A 59 -8.03 0.50 1.69
C ASP A 59 -7.40 -0.71 0.96
N PHE A 60 -8.20 -1.41 0.16
CA PHE A 60 -7.79 -2.67 -0.48
C PHE A 60 -7.00 -2.39 -1.77
N LEU A 61 -5.75 -2.85 -1.81
CA LEU A 61 -4.87 -2.61 -2.94
C LEU A 61 -5.20 -3.53 -4.13
N ILE A 62 -5.62 -2.93 -5.22
CA ILE A 62 -5.77 -3.58 -6.51
C ILE A 62 -4.62 -3.18 -7.42
N THR A 63 -3.87 -4.17 -7.92
CA THR A 63 -2.82 -3.97 -8.93
C THR A 63 -3.20 -4.68 -10.23
N ARG A 64 -3.32 -3.94 -11.32
CA ARG A 64 -3.50 -4.43 -12.68
C ARG A 64 -2.29 -4.04 -13.53
N ARG A 65 -2.23 -4.55 -14.77
CA ARG A 65 -1.18 -4.10 -15.71
C ARG A 65 -1.33 -2.61 -16.01
N GLN A 66 -2.56 -2.16 -16.20
CA GLN A 66 -2.91 -0.82 -16.67
C GLN A 66 -2.82 0.25 -15.57
N TYR A 67 -3.14 -0.09 -14.33
CA TYR A 67 -3.23 0.84 -13.20
C TYR A 67 -3.08 0.10 -11.86
N ALA A 68 -2.88 0.86 -10.78
CA ALA A 68 -3.05 0.42 -9.41
C ALA A 68 -4.03 1.36 -8.70
N LEU A 69 -4.81 0.84 -7.75
CA LEU A 69 -5.74 1.66 -6.95
C LEU A 69 -5.90 1.10 -5.54
N SER A 70 -6.30 1.96 -4.62
CA SER A 70 -6.87 1.56 -3.33
C SER A 70 -8.38 1.60 -3.43
N TYR A 71 -9.04 0.45 -3.25
CA TYR A 71 -10.49 0.32 -3.28
C TYR A 71 -11.08 0.53 -1.88
N ASN A 72 -12.14 1.34 -1.81
CA ASN A 72 -12.91 1.55 -0.59
C ASN A 72 -14.26 0.83 -0.71
N ASN A 73 -14.40 -0.28 0.02
CA ASN A 73 -15.60 -1.10 -0.01
C ASN A 73 -16.87 -0.36 0.42
N GLU A 74 -16.79 0.45 1.46
CA GLU A 74 -17.92 1.21 2.00
C GLU A 74 -18.39 2.29 1.00
N LYS A 75 -17.46 2.95 0.31
CA LYS A 75 -17.78 3.99 -0.68
C LYS A 75 -18.09 3.45 -2.08
N GLY A 76 -17.80 2.18 -2.36
CA GLY A 76 -17.90 1.61 -3.72
C GLY A 76 -17.00 2.28 -4.76
N THR A 77 -15.95 2.98 -4.33
CA THR A 77 -15.09 3.82 -5.18
C THR A 77 -13.64 3.74 -4.72
N PRO A 78 -12.65 4.07 -5.58
CA PRO A 78 -11.27 4.12 -5.14
C PRO A 78 -11.00 5.32 -4.21
N ASN A 79 -10.14 5.13 -3.20
CA ASN A 79 -9.56 6.25 -2.45
C ASN A 79 -8.55 7.01 -3.32
N TRP A 80 -7.79 6.28 -4.13
CA TRP A 80 -6.84 6.83 -5.10
C TRP A 80 -6.64 5.83 -6.24
N VAL A 81 -6.23 6.35 -7.40
CA VAL A 81 -5.83 5.57 -8.57
C VAL A 81 -4.48 6.12 -9.04
N SER A 82 -3.57 5.23 -9.43
CA SER A 82 -2.24 5.55 -9.93
C SER A 82 -1.96 4.78 -11.21
N TRP A 83 -1.37 5.46 -12.18
CA TRP A 83 -0.98 4.89 -13.47
C TRP A 83 0.22 5.65 -14.03
N GLN A 84 1.00 4.95 -14.83
CA GLN A 84 2.08 5.47 -15.65
C GLN A 84 1.49 5.80 -17.01
N LEU A 85 1.89 6.95 -17.56
CA LEU A 85 1.58 7.33 -18.92
C LEU A 85 2.87 7.61 -19.68
N ASN A 86 3.03 6.97 -20.83
CA ASN A 86 4.09 7.25 -21.81
C ASN A 86 3.59 6.81 -23.20
N ALA A 87 4.38 7.04 -24.25
CA ALA A 87 3.98 6.72 -25.62
C ALA A 87 3.60 5.25 -25.84
N SER A 88 4.17 4.29 -25.11
CA SER A 88 3.85 2.87 -25.25
C SER A 88 2.45 2.48 -24.75
N TRP A 89 1.80 3.35 -23.96
CA TRP A 89 0.42 3.18 -23.49
C TRP A 89 -0.62 3.77 -24.45
N LEU A 90 -0.18 4.48 -25.49
CA LEU A 90 -1.04 5.10 -26.49
C LEU A 90 -1.10 4.25 -27.76
N GLY A 91 -2.27 4.21 -28.40
CA GLY A 91 -2.48 3.46 -29.63
C GLY A 91 -3.81 3.80 -30.28
N SER A 92 -4.13 3.13 -31.40
CA SER A 92 -5.36 3.36 -32.18
C SER A 92 -6.54 2.47 -31.73
N VAL A 93 -6.51 1.96 -30.50
CA VAL A 93 -7.57 1.09 -29.99
C VAL A 93 -8.75 1.95 -29.56
N ASP A 94 -9.93 1.63 -30.10
CA ASP A 94 -11.17 2.30 -29.71
C ASP A 94 -11.55 2.01 -28.25
N ARG A 95 -12.23 2.96 -27.61
CA ARG A 95 -12.74 2.79 -26.26
C ARG A 95 -13.81 1.70 -26.24
N CYS A 96 -13.62 0.68 -25.40
CA CYS A 96 -14.69 -0.27 -25.11
C CYS A 96 -15.88 0.49 -24.46
N GLY A 97 -17.05 0.48 -25.10
CA GLY A 97 -18.23 1.23 -24.65
C GLY A 97 -18.97 0.63 -23.45
N GLY A 98 -18.55 -0.55 -22.97
CA GLY A 98 -19.21 -1.26 -21.87
C GLY A 98 -18.59 -0.95 -20.51
N PHE A 99 -19.41 -0.52 -19.56
CA PHE A 99 -19.07 -0.57 -18.14
C PHE A 99 -19.44 -1.96 -17.59
N SER A 100 -18.54 -2.59 -16.86
CA SER A 100 -18.76 -3.89 -16.23
C SER A 100 -18.19 -3.89 -14.81
N PRO A 101 -18.79 -4.63 -13.86
CA PRO A 101 -18.19 -4.83 -12.54
C PRO A 101 -16.82 -5.53 -12.63
N ASP A 102 -15.94 -5.30 -11.63
CA ASP A 102 -14.65 -5.99 -11.54
C ASP A 102 -14.85 -7.45 -11.09
N PRO A 103 -14.59 -8.45 -11.95
CA PRO A 103 -14.81 -9.86 -11.61
C PRO A 103 -13.77 -10.42 -10.63
N LEU A 104 -12.67 -9.70 -10.38
CA LEU A 104 -11.58 -10.12 -9.50
C LEU A 104 -11.69 -9.51 -8.10
N LEU A 105 -12.73 -8.74 -7.82
CA LEU A 105 -13.00 -8.23 -6.48
C LEU A 105 -13.44 -9.40 -5.57
N PRO A 106 -13.00 -9.46 -4.30
CA PRO A 106 -13.45 -10.52 -3.39
C PRO A 106 -14.98 -10.55 -3.27
N LYS A 107 -15.57 -11.75 -3.13
CA LYS A 107 -17.04 -11.92 -3.13
C LYS A 107 -17.76 -11.16 -2.03
N ASP A 108 -17.10 -10.92 -0.90
CA ASP A 108 -17.66 -10.21 0.26
C ASP A 108 -17.50 -8.69 0.16
N PHE A 109 -17.04 -8.18 -0.98
CA PHE A 109 -16.97 -6.75 -1.25
C PHE A 109 -18.23 -6.27 -1.96
N ASN A 110 -18.53 -4.99 -1.81
CA ASN A 110 -19.54 -4.29 -2.57
C ASN A 110 -19.09 -4.23 -4.04
N ILE A 111 -19.81 -4.93 -4.91
CA ILE A 111 -19.56 -4.98 -6.35
C ILE A 111 -20.48 -3.96 -7.03
N VAL A 112 -19.93 -2.77 -7.31
CA VAL A 112 -20.67 -1.69 -7.95
C VAL A 112 -21.04 -2.05 -9.38
N LYS A 113 -22.32 -1.86 -9.72
CA LYS A 113 -22.89 -2.16 -11.04
C LYS A 113 -23.18 -0.88 -11.83
N PRO A 114 -23.09 -0.92 -13.17
CA PRO A 114 -23.35 0.25 -14.01
C PRO A 114 -24.76 0.84 -13.85
N ASN A 115 -25.74 0.01 -13.50
CA ASN A 115 -27.13 0.44 -13.32
C ASN A 115 -27.36 1.28 -12.06
N GLU A 116 -26.45 1.27 -11.09
CA GLU A 116 -26.53 2.10 -9.88
C GLU A 116 -26.45 3.60 -10.17
N TYR A 117 -25.89 3.98 -11.32
CA TYR A 117 -25.86 5.37 -11.81
C TYR A 117 -27.00 5.69 -12.78
N THR A 118 -27.89 4.73 -13.08
CA THR A 118 -29.00 4.96 -14.01
C THR A 118 -30.09 5.79 -13.34
N GLY A 119 -30.45 6.92 -13.93
CA GLY A 119 -31.47 7.82 -13.39
C GLY A 119 -31.03 8.66 -12.18
N SER A 120 -29.74 8.59 -11.79
CA SER A 120 -29.22 9.37 -10.65
C SER A 120 -28.90 10.83 -10.97
N GLY A 121 -28.84 11.18 -12.26
CA GLY A 121 -28.34 12.49 -12.73
C GLY A 121 -26.81 12.58 -12.81
N PHE A 122 -26.08 11.54 -12.39
CA PHE A 122 -24.62 11.49 -12.45
C PHE A 122 -24.11 10.62 -13.61
N SER A 123 -23.03 11.07 -14.25
CA SER A 123 -22.29 10.27 -15.24
C SER A 123 -21.32 9.28 -14.58
N ARG A 124 -20.97 8.23 -15.32
CA ARG A 124 -19.94 7.26 -14.92
C ARG A 124 -18.56 7.79 -15.34
N GLY A 125 -17.81 8.32 -14.38
CA GLY A 125 -16.46 8.83 -14.61
C GLY A 125 -15.44 7.73 -14.87
N THR A 126 -14.42 8.04 -15.67
CA THR A 126 -13.19 7.25 -15.85
C THR A 126 -12.00 8.05 -15.40
#